data_AF-A0A1G3PLA2-F1
#
_entry.id   AF-A0A1G3PLA2-F1
#
_cell.length_a   1.000
_cell.length_b   1.000
_cell.length_c   1.000
_cell.angle_alpha   90.00
_cell.angle_beta   90.00
_cell.angle_gamma   90.00
#
_symmetry.space_group_name_H-M   'P 1'
#
loop_
_entity.id
_entity.type
_entity.pdbx_description
1 polymer ?
#
loop_
_entity_poly.entity_id
_entity_poly.type
_entity_poly.pdbx_seq_one_letter_code
_entity_poly.pdbx_strand_id
1 'polypeptide(L)'
;MPQFRQNIILKEWVVIATERAKRPEQLKEHKAATAEALPAHDENCPFCPKTAHTHEEKEFLRVPEKGAWKLRAVANRYPALEPPGDNIHVYTEGFFRWMDGVGHHEVIVETPRHNTTLATMTVEEVETVVAAYRTRYVELSKMDYIETIIPFRNHGPRAGASIPHPHSQIIALPVIPRDVMTRLNEAIRYHEEHRGCVFCKVMNNELEVDERVVMETPGFVSFVPYAAASPFHMWVYPKKHSSDFWTISDEEVADLAHVLRGTLRKLYIGLNDPDYNFIVRSAPRGYGNSEFFHWYITIVPRLTRTAGFELGTGMFINPSIPEQDAEYLRSVKI
;
A
#
# COMPACT_ATOMS: atom_id res chain seq x y z
N MET A 1 -10.96 -29.55 1.64
CA MET A 1 -12.06 -29.15 0.72
C MET A 1 -12.00 -27.64 0.52
N PRO A 2 -12.33 -27.11 -0.66
CA PRO A 2 -12.43 -25.67 -0.87
C PRO A 2 -13.48 -25.03 0.04
N GLN A 3 -13.24 -23.79 0.48
CA GLN A 3 -14.14 -23.03 1.36
C GLN A 3 -14.37 -21.63 0.80
N PHE A 4 -15.59 -21.12 0.95
CA PHE A 4 -15.87 -19.70 0.74
C PHE A 4 -15.71 -18.96 2.06
N ARG A 5 -14.93 -17.87 2.04
CA ARG A 5 -14.79 -16.93 3.16
C ARG A 5 -15.18 -15.55 2.68
N GLN A 6 -15.84 -14.76 3.52
CA GLN A 6 -16.29 -13.43 3.13
C GLN A 6 -15.47 -12.36 3.84
N ASN A 7 -15.01 -11.37 3.08
CA ASN A 7 -14.50 -10.12 3.61
C ASN A 7 -15.69 -9.23 3.98
N ILE A 8 -15.95 -9.05 5.28
CA ILE A 8 -17.15 -8.31 5.75
C ILE A 8 -17.11 -6.81 5.44
N ILE A 9 -15.94 -6.22 5.18
CA ILE A 9 -15.81 -4.80 4.81
C ILE A 9 -16.41 -4.55 3.43
N LEU A 10 -16.21 -5.49 2.50
CA LEU A 10 -16.60 -5.36 1.09
C LEU A 10 -17.77 -6.27 0.70
N LYS A 11 -18.14 -7.20 1.57
CA LYS A 11 -19.03 -8.34 1.30
C LYS A 11 -18.55 -9.23 0.15
N GLU A 12 -17.25 -9.17 -0.16
CA GLU A 12 -16.60 -9.96 -1.21
C GLU A 12 -16.34 -11.40 -0.72
N TRP A 13 -16.64 -12.37 -1.58
CA TRP A 13 -16.35 -13.78 -1.35
C TRP A 13 -15.00 -14.16 -1.94
N VAL A 14 -14.21 -14.90 -1.16
CA VAL A 14 -12.93 -15.47 -1.55
C VAL A 14 -13.00 -16.99 -1.44
N VAL A 15 -12.52 -17.69 -2.46
CA VAL A 15 -12.41 -19.15 -2.48
C VAL A 15 -11.04 -19.55 -1.93
N ILE A 16 -11.00 -20.20 -0.78
CA ILE A 16 -9.80 -20.83 -0.23
C ILE A 16 -9.70 -22.25 -0.80
N ALA A 17 -8.67 -22.53 -1.61
CA ALA A 17 -8.56 -23.80 -2.36
C ALA A 17 -7.11 -24.34 -2.42
N THR A 18 -6.69 -25.06 -1.38
CA THR A 18 -5.31 -25.55 -1.20
C THR A 18 -4.80 -26.52 -2.26
N GLU A 19 -5.66 -27.35 -2.86
CA GLU A 19 -5.26 -28.28 -3.92
C GLU A 19 -4.73 -27.55 -5.18
N ARG A 20 -5.04 -26.27 -5.37
CA ARG A 20 -4.49 -25.47 -6.48
C ARG A 20 -2.98 -25.24 -6.34
N ALA A 21 -2.43 -25.21 -5.12
CA ALA A 21 -1.00 -25.06 -4.90
C ALA A 21 -0.17 -26.21 -5.48
N LYS A 22 -0.78 -27.39 -5.68
CA LYS A 22 -0.10 -28.58 -6.26
C LYS A 22 0.05 -28.53 -7.78
N ARG A 23 -0.43 -27.47 -8.45
CA ARG A 23 -0.34 -27.35 -9.92
C ARG A 23 1.11 -27.01 -10.33
N PRO A 24 1.77 -27.84 -11.17
CA PRO A 24 3.20 -27.71 -11.49
C PRO A 24 3.62 -26.35 -12.07
N GLU A 25 2.69 -25.63 -12.71
CA GLU A 25 3.00 -24.43 -13.48
C GLU A 25 2.93 -23.12 -12.68
N GLN A 26 2.28 -23.11 -11.51
CA GLN A 26 2.11 -21.89 -10.70
C GLN A 26 3.30 -21.63 -9.75
N LEU A 27 4.09 -22.66 -9.44
CA LEU A 27 5.28 -22.62 -8.58
C LEU A 27 6.60 -22.52 -9.36
N LYS A 28 6.59 -22.03 -10.61
CA LYS A 28 7.86 -21.66 -11.26
C LYS A 28 8.43 -20.45 -10.53
N GLU A 29 9.31 -20.74 -9.57
CA GLU A 29 10.20 -19.80 -8.89
C GLU A 29 10.85 -18.90 -9.94
N HIS A 30 10.43 -17.63 -10.00
CA HIS A 30 11.36 -16.63 -10.51
C HIS A 30 12.22 -16.24 -9.33
N LYS A 31 13.46 -16.75 -9.33
CA LYS A 31 14.54 -16.17 -8.54
C LYS A 31 14.93 -14.85 -9.20
N ALA A 32 14.14 -13.80 -8.96
CA ALA A 32 14.64 -12.46 -9.18
C ALA A 32 15.83 -12.26 -8.21
N ALA A 33 16.85 -11.53 -8.66
CA ALA A 33 17.93 -11.13 -7.77
C ALA A 33 17.31 -10.29 -6.64
N THR A 34 17.66 -10.59 -5.39
CA THR A 34 17.22 -9.80 -4.24
C THR A 34 17.77 -8.38 -4.35
N ALA A 35 17.14 -7.42 -3.68
CA ALA A 35 17.61 -6.03 -3.70
C ALA A 35 19.10 -5.90 -3.33
N GLU A 36 19.59 -6.72 -2.39
CA GLU A 36 20.97 -6.75 -1.90
C GLU A 36 22.00 -7.20 -2.96
N ALA A 37 21.57 -7.93 -4.00
CA ALA A 37 22.44 -8.37 -5.08
C ALA A 37 22.71 -7.28 -6.13
N LEU A 38 21.96 -6.18 -6.09
CA LEU A 38 22.18 -5.01 -6.96
C LEU A 38 23.37 -4.16 -6.47
N PRO A 39 23.98 -3.33 -7.34
CA PRO A 39 25.01 -2.41 -6.88
C PRO A 39 24.41 -1.33 -5.97
N ALA A 40 25.17 -0.85 -4.98
CA ALA A 40 24.72 0.22 -4.08
C ALA A 40 24.43 1.54 -4.81
N HIS A 41 25.04 1.71 -5.99
CA HIS A 41 24.87 2.84 -6.88
C HIS A 41 24.88 2.36 -8.33
N ASP A 42 23.97 2.90 -9.14
CA ASP A 42 23.91 2.69 -10.58
C ASP A 42 23.85 4.07 -11.27
N GLU A 43 24.86 4.38 -12.10
CA GLU A 43 24.97 5.67 -12.80
C GLU A 43 23.83 5.89 -13.81
N ASN A 44 23.23 4.81 -14.33
CA ASN A 44 22.11 4.88 -15.27
C ASN A 44 20.76 5.03 -14.58
N CYS A 45 20.71 4.83 -13.26
CA CYS A 45 19.47 4.95 -12.51
C CYS A 45 19.10 6.43 -12.30
N PRO A 46 17.88 6.87 -12.66
CA PRO A 46 17.47 8.27 -12.51
C PRO A 46 17.36 8.72 -11.05
N PHE A 47 17.18 7.78 -10.12
CA PHE A 47 16.96 8.06 -8.69
C PHE A 47 18.25 8.03 -7.86
N CYS A 48 19.32 7.40 -8.35
CA CYS A 48 20.64 7.44 -7.72
C CYS A 48 21.15 8.90 -7.62
N PRO A 49 21.88 9.25 -6.55
CA PRO A 49 22.49 10.58 -6.44
C PRO A 49 23.40 10.90 -7.62
N LYS A 50 23.17 11.99 -8.35
CA LYS A 50 24.07 12.39 -9.45
C LYS A 50 25.15 13.34 -8.96
N THR A 51 26.34 13.28 -9.58
CA THR A 51 27.45 14.21 -9.34
C THR A 51 27.13 15.64 -9.75
N ALA A 52 26.30 15.81 -10.78
CA ALA A 52 25.69 17.10 -11.13
C ALA A 52 24.33 17.24 -10.42
N HIS A 53 24.14 18.32 -9.66
CA HIS A 53 22.91 18.62 -8.91
C HIS A 53 21.69 18.99 -9.77
N THR A 54 21.64 18.56 -11.03
CA THR A 54 20.55 18.86 -11.96
C THR A 54 19.57 17.68 -12.00
N HIS A 55 18.70 17.61 -11.00
CA HIS A 55 17.43 16.93 -11.20
C HIS A 55 16.52 17.91 -11.96
N GLU A 56 16.10 17.53 -13.17
CA GLU A 56 15.20 18.35 -14.00
C GLU A 56 13.78 18.41 -13.43
N GLU A 57 13.44 17.45 -12.57
CA GLU A 57 12.13 17.30 -11.95
C GLU A 57 11.94 18.28 -10.80
N LYS A 58 10.70 18.78 -10.66
CA LYS A 58 10.30 19.58 -9.50
C LYS A 58 10.41 18.74 -8.23
N GLU A 59 11.20 19.21 -7.26
CA GLU A 59 11.31 18.60 -5.93
C GLU A 59 10.27 19.22 -4.99
N PHE A 60 9.47 18.37 -4.34
CA PHE A 60 8.43 18.78 -3.38
C PHE A 60 8.85 18.60 -1.92
N LEU A 61 9.77 17.68 -1.66
CA LEU A 61 10.32 17.42 -0.32
C LEU A 61 11.74 16.86 -0.46
N ARG A 62 12.63 17.28 0.45
CA ARG A 62 13.98 16.75 0.58
C ARG A 62 14.34 16.60 2.04
N VAL A 63 14.83 15.43 2.41
CA VAL A 63 15.21 15.13 3.80
C VAL A 63 16.66 14.65 3.84
N PRO A 64 17.57 15.34 4.58
CA PRO A 64 17.43 16.71 5.08
C PRO A 64 17.39 17.73 3.91
N GLU A 65 16.88 18.93 4.17
CA GLU A 65 16.77 19.99 3.15
C GLU A 65 18.12 20.40 2.55
N LYS A 66 19.19 20.37 3.37
CA LYS A 66 20.56 20.74 2.99
C LYS A 66 21.52 19.57 3.19
N GLY A 67 22.50 19.46 2.29
CA GLY A 67 23.52 18.41 2.31
C GLY A 67 23.16 17.19 1.48
N ALA A 68 23.72 16.03 1.85
CA ALA A 68 23.40 14.75 1.23
C ALA A 68 21.98 14.33 1.64
N TRP A 69 21.13 14.05 0.65
CA TRP A 69 19.75 13.66 0.90
C TRP A 69 19.66 12.18 1.31
N LYS A 70 18.71 11.89 2.19
CA LYS A 70 18.25 10.56 2.60
C LYS A 70 16.97 10.17 1.89
N LEU A 71 16.06 11.12 1.66
CA LEU A 71 14.81 10.90 0.93
C LEU A 71 14.44 12.13 0.11
N ARG A 72 13.74 11.91 -1.01
CA ARG A 72 13.17 12.99 -1.83
C ARG A 72 11.75 12.66 -2.30
N ALA A 73 10.90 13.66 -2.38
CA ALA A 73 9.65 13.61 -3.15
C ALA A 73 9.81 14.49 -4.39
N VAL A 74 9.60 13.94 -5.58
CA VAL A 74 9.76 14.64 -6.86
C VAL A 74 8.53 14.43 -7.74
N ALA A 75 8.31 15.31 -8.71
CA ALA A 75 7.32 15.10 -9.76
C ALA A 75 7.67 13.87 -10.58
N ASN A 76 6.68 13.02 -10.88
CA ASN A 76 6.88 11.92 -11.81
C ASN A 76 7.18 12.50 -13.20
N ARG A 77 8.26 12.04 -13.84
CA ARG A 77 8.65 12.46 -15.20
C ARG A 77 7.61 12.11 -16.27
N TYR A 78 6.88 11.03 -16.06
CA TYR A 78 5.82 10.55 -16.94
C TYR A 78 4.53 10.46 -16.14
N PRO A 79 3.94 11.62 -15.77
CA PRO A 79 2.81 11.65 -14.87
C PRO A 79 1.57 11.06 -15.55
N ALA A 80 0.72 10.38 -14.77
CA ALA A 80 -0.58 9.93 -15.25
C ALA A 80 -1.62 11.06 -15.21
N LEU A 81 -1.33 12.11 -14.45
CA LEU A 81 -2.19 13.26 -14.19
C LEU A 81 -1.33 14.50 -14.02
N GLU A 82 -1.80 15.63 -14.53
CA GLU A 82 -1.09 16.91 -14.45
C GLU A 82 -1.84 17.91 -13.56
N PRO A 83 -1.15 18.84 -12.89
CA PRO A 83 -1.84 19.90 -12.15
C PRO A 83 -2.80 20.67 -13.07
N PRO A 84 -3.99 21.07 -12.60
CA PRO A 84 -4.94 21.80 -13.43
C PRO A 84 -4.38 23.17 -13.83
N GLY A 85 -4.84 23.67 -14.98
CA GLY A 85 -4.71 25.09 -15.32
C GLY A 85 -5.72 25.94 -14.53
N ASP A 86 -6.25 27.00 -15.15
CA ASP A 86 -7.19 27.90 -14.47
C ASP A 86 -8.54 27.25 -14.12
N ASN A 87 -8.96 26.25 -14.90
CA ASN A 87 -10.24 25.57 -14.74
C ASN A 87 -10.08 24.05 -14.93
N ILE A 88 -10.94 23.28 -14.27
CA ILE A 88 -11.10 21.84 -14.49
C ILE A 88 -12.36 21.64 -15.32
N HIS A 89 -12.22 21.05 -16.50
CA HIS A 89 -13.35 20.83 -17.38
C HIS A 89 -13.91 19.42 -17.23
N VAL A 90 -15.24 19.36 -17.14
CA VAL A 90 -16.01 18.11 -17.21
C VAL A 90 -16.93 18.24 -18.41
N TYR A 91 -16.85 17.27 -19.30
CA TYR A 91 -17.56 17.25 -20.57
C TYR A 91 -18.64 16.17 -20.55
N THR A 92 -19.78 16.47 -21.17
CA THR A 92 -20.87 15.52 -21.38
C THR A 92 -21.44 15.65 -22.77
N GLU A 93 -21.56 14.53 -23.47
CA GLU A 93 -22.20 14.44 -24.78
C GLU A 93 -23.07 13.18 -24.83
N GLY A 94 -24.39 13.36 -24.72
CA GLY A 94 -25.33 12.24 -24.59
C GLY A 94 -25.00 11.37 -23.36
N PHE A 95 -24.63 10.10 -23.60
CA PHE A 95 -24.20 9.16 -22.56
C PHE A 95 -22.69 9.21 -22.26
N PHE A 96 -21.90 9.91 -23.07
CA PHE A 96 -20.46 10.02 -22.87
C PHE A 96 -20.16 11.10 -21.84
N ARG A 97 -19.32 10.78 -20.87
CA ARG A 97 -18.81 11.71 -19.86
C ARG A 97 -17.31 11.51 -19.70
N TRP A 98 -16.55 12.58 -19.77
CA TRP A 98 -15.10 12.60 -19.55
C TRP A 98 -14.68 13.90 -18.86
N MET A 99 -13.45 13.94 -18.38
CA MET A 99 -12.88 15.12 -17.72
C MET A 99 -11.40 15.24 -18.07
N ASP A 100 -10.84 16.43 -17.83
CA ASP A 100 -9.40 16.64 -17.93
C ASP A 100 -8.64 15.69 -17.00
N GLY A 101 -7.47 15.20 -17.44
CA GLY A 101 -6.58 14.34 -16.67
C GLY A 101 -5.84 15.08 -15.56
N VAL A 102 -6.56 15.77 -14.70
CA VAL A 102 -5.99 16.65 -13.67
C VAL A 102 -5.68 15.89 -12.39
N GLY A 103 -4.62 16.27 -11.69
CA GLY A 103 -4.19 15.66 -10.43
C GLY A 103 -2.70 15.84 -10.18
N HIS A 104 -2.16 15.08 -9.23
CA HIS A 104 -0.72 15.06 -8.96
C HIS A 104 -0.20 13.65 -9.00
N HIS A 105 0.96 13.46 -9.66
CA HIS A 105 1.70 12.21 -9.65
C HIS A 105 3.13 12.47 -9.15
N GLU A 106 3.41 11.99 -7.93
CA GLU A 106 4.70 12.18 -7.26
C GLU A 106 5.41 10.85 -7.08
N VAL A 107 6.74 10.87 -7.10
CA VAL A 107 7.62 9.76 -6.75
C VAL A 107 8.34 10.11 -5.45
N ILE A 108 8.26 9.21 -4.48
CA ILE A 108 9.04 9.25 -3.24
C ILE A 108 10.26 8.35 -3.43
N VAL A 109 11.42 8.95 -3.67
CA VAL A 109 12.71 8.25 -3.70
C VAL A 109 13.16 8.05 -2.26
N GLU A 110 13.04 6.82 -1.78
CA GLU A 110 13.06 6.51 -0.34
C GLU A 110 14.47 6.50 0.28
N THR A 111 15.50 6.33 -0.55
CA THR A 111 16.90 6.26 -0.11
C THR A 111 17.84 6.64 -1.26
N PRO A 112 19.08 7.10 -1.00
CA PRO A 112 20.10 7.20 -2.05
C PRO A 112 20.67 5.84 -2.48
N ARG A 113 20.43 4.77 -1.72
CA ARG A 113 21.02 3.44 -1.95
C ARG A 113 20.16 2.62 -2.92
N HIS A 114 20.76 2.16 -4.01
CA HIS A 114 20.04 1.41 -5.04
C HIS A 114 19.72 -0.05 -4.62
N ASN A 115 20.53 -0.63 -3.73
CA ASN A 115 20.48 -2.05 -3.36
C ASN A 115 19.83 -2.34 -2.00
N THR A 116 18.79 -1.59 -1.64
CA THR A 116 18.04 -1.78 -0.39
C THR A 116 16.55 -1.88 -0.68
N THR A 117 15.74 -2.04 0.35
CA THR A 117 14.28 -2.04 0.33
C THR A 117 13.78 -1.66 1.72
N LEU A 118 12.51 -1.30 1.88
CA LEU A 118 11.95 -1.01 3.22
C LEU A 118 12.16 -2.16 4.20
N ALA A 119 12.22 -3.41 3.71
CA ALA A 119 12.52 -4.57 4.54
C ALA A 119 13.96 -4.58 5.08
N THR A 120 14.94 -4.02 4.37
CA THR A 120 16.38 -4.05 4.74
C THR A 120 16.89 -2.73 5.31
N MET A 121 16.11 -1.65 5.18
CA MET A 121 16.37 -0.35 5.83
C MET A 121 16.36 -0.46 7.36
N THR A 122 16.91 0.54 8.05
CA THR A 122 16.71 0.69 9.51
C THR A 122 15.30 1.19 9.82
N VAL A 123 14.86 1.10 11.07
CA VAL A 123 13.53 1.60 11.46
C VAL A 123 13.42 3.11 11.23
N GLU A 124 14.48 3.86 11.52
CA GLU A 124 14.56 5.32 11.36
C GLU A 124 14.50 5.75 9.89
N GLU A 125 15.06 4.93 9.00
CA GLU A 125 14.94 5.14 7.55
C GLU A 125 13.49 4.93 7.08
N VAL A 126 12.81 3.87 7.56
CA VAL A 126 11.39 3.63 7.26
C VAL A 126 10.50 4.71 7.88
N GLU A 127 10.84 5.19 9.07
CA GLU A 127 10.18 6.33 9.73
C GLU A 127 10.24 7.59 8.87
N THR A 128 11.41 7.86 8.28
CA THR A 128 11.60 8.97 7.33
C THR A 128 10.66 8.83 6.12
N VAL A 129 10.46 7.61 5.62
CA VAL A 129 9.55 7.33 4.49
C VAL A 129 8.09 7.54 4.88
N VAL A 130 7.67 7.04 6.04
CA VAL A 130 6.29 7.22 6.55
C VAL A 130 6.01 8.70 6.82
N ALA A 131 6.94 9.41 7.44
CA ALA A 131 6.85 10.85 7.67
C ALA A 131 6.71 11.61 6.34
N ALA A 132 7.46 11.22 5.30
CA ALA A 132 7.35 11.82 3.98
C ALA A 132 5.95 11.61 3.37
N TYR A 133 5.36 10.42 3.49
CA TYR A 133 3.97 10.19 3.07
C TYR A 133 3.01 11.13 3.77
N ARG A 134 3.11 11.25 5.10
CA ARG A 134 2.26 12.16 5.89
C ARG A 134 2.41 13.60 5.43
N THR A 135 3.65 14.09 5.30
CA THR A 135 3.93 15.46 4.83
C THR A 135 3.35 15.72 3.45
N ARG A 136 3.58 14.83 2.48
CA ARG A 136 3.04 15.01 1.13
C ARG A 136 1.52 14.92 1.10
N TYR A 137 0.92 14.03 1.88
CA TYR A 137 -0.52 13.92 2.00
C TYR A 137 -1.13 15.24 2.50
N VAL A 138 -0.59 15.81 3.57
CA VAL A 138 -1.07 17.09 4.14
C VAL A 138 -0.96 18.23 3.12
N GLU A 139 0.12 18.30 2.35
CA GLU A 139 0.26 19.34 1.32
C GLU A 139 -0.74 19.17 0.17
N LEU A 140 -0.94 17.94 -0.29
CA LEU A 140 -1.90 17.63 -1.36
C LEU A 140 -3.36 17.81 -0.91
N SER A 141 -3.67 17.55 0.37
CA SER A 141 -5.04 17.69 0.89
C SER A 141 -5.51 19.13 0.99
N LYS A 142 -4.60 20.10 0.96
CA LYS A 142 -4.94 21.54 0.93
C LYS A 142 -5.55 21.98 -0.41
N MET A 143 -5.48 21.14 -1.44
CA MET A 143 -5.99 21.45 -2.76
C MET A 143 -7.46 21.07 -2.86
N ASP A 144 -8.33 22.05 -3.12
CA ASP A 144 -9.78 21.86 -3.01
C ASP A 144 -10.38 20.90 -4.04
N TYR A 145 -9.70 20.72 -5.17
CA TYR A 145 -10.14 19.83 -6.24
C TYR A 145 -9.66 18.39 -6.07
N ILE A 146 -8.83 18.08 -5.06
CA ILE A 146 -8.33 16.73 -4.80
C ILE A 146 -9.30 16.00 -3.87
N GLU A 147 -9.90 14.93 -4.36
CA GLU A 147 -10.87 14.10 -3.65
C GLU A 147 -10.24 12.88 -2.98
N THR A 148 -9.14 12.34 -3.52
CA THR A 148 -8.50 11.13 -2.99
C THR A 148 -7.00 11.16 -3.20
N ILE A 149 -6.22 10.79 -2.19
CA ILE A 149 -4.76 10.70 -2.27
C ILE A 149 -4.35 9.26 -1.93
N ILE A 150 -3.58 8.63 -2.81
CA ILE A 150 -3.19 7.23 -2.68
C ILE A 150 -1.67 7.12 -2.71
N PRO A 151 -1.02 7.05 -1.54
CA PRO A 151 0.34 6.55 -1.43
C PRO A 151 0.38 5.03 -1.68
N PHE A 152 1.25 4.58 -2.57
CA PHE A 152 1.43 3.17 -2.87
C PHE A 152 2.87 2.85 -3.30
N ARG A 153 3.22 1.57 -3.25
CA ARG A 153 4.50 1.04 -3.71
C ARG A 153 4.29 -0.18 -4.58
N ASN A 154 5.12 -0.26 -5.61
CA ASN A 154 5.30 -1.47 -6.40
C ASN A 154 6.75 -1.95 -6.16
N HIS A 155 6.92 -3.10 -5.52
CA HIS A 155 8.22 -3.73 -5.29
C HIS A 155 8.37 -4.92 -6.23
N GLY A 156 9.36 -4.85 -7.12
CA GLY A 156 9.64 -5.91 -8.08
C GLY A 156 8.75 -5.93 -9.35
N PRO A 157 9.21 -6.61 -10.41
CA PRO A 157 8.62 -6.50 -11.75
C PRO A 157 7.18 -7.05 -11.86
N ARG A 158 6.82 -8.12 -11.14
CA ARG A 158 5.44 -8.68 -11.14
C ARG A 158 4.44 -7.81 -10.40
N ALA A 159 4.92 -6.88 -9.58
CA ALA A 159 4.13 -5.82 -8.96
C ALA A 159 4.00 -4.58 -9.85
N GLY A 160 4.66 -4.56 -11.01
CA GLY A 160 4.64 -3.42 -11.95
C GLY A 160 5.71 -2.37 -11.69
N ALA A 161 6.76 -2.69 -10.92
CA ALA A 161 7.92 -1.80 -10.79
C ALA A 161 8.75 -1.82 -12.09
N SER A 162 8.99 -0.64 -12.66
CA SER A 162 9.85 -0.47 -13.84
C SER A 162 11.29 -0.11 -13.48
N ILE A 163 11.52 0.48 -12.30
CA ILE A 163 12.82 0.90 -11.80
C ILE A 163 13.12 0.13 -10.50
N PRO A 164 14.25 -0.59 -10.40
CA PRO A 164 14.59 -1.37 -9.21
C PRO A 164 14.87 -0.53 -7.96
N HIS A 165 15.33 0.71 -8.14
CA HIS A 165 15.70 1.60 -7.04
C HIS A 165 14.51 1.83 -6.09
N PRO A 166 14.70 1.84 -4.75
CA PRO A 166 13.60 1.92 -3.79
C PRO A 166 12.81 3.22 -3.91
N HIS A 167 11.55 3.09 -4.32
CA HIS A 167 10.66 4.22 -4.44
C HIS A 167 9.22 3.79 -4.19
N SER A 168 8.44 4.78 -3.77
CA SER A 168 6.99 4.72 -3.70
C SER A 168 6.41 5.86 -4.53
N GLN A 169 5.10 5.86 -4.74
CA GLN A 169 4.40 6.85 -5.53
C GLN A 169 3.20 7.37 -4.77
N ILE A 170 2.82 8.61 -5.06
CA ILE A 170 1.58 9.22 -4.58
C ILE A 170 0.82 9.70 -5.80
N ILE A 171 -0.43 9.25 -5.94
CA ILE A 171 -1.36 9.80 -6.93
C ILE A 171 -2.50 10.50 -6.18
N ALA A 172 -2.68 11.79 -6.46
CA ALA A 172 -3.80 12.60 -5.98
C ALA A 172 -4.80 12.83 -7.11
N LEU A 173 -6.06 12.47 -6.85
CA LEU A 173 -7.13 12.36 -7.82
C LEU A 173 -8.24 13.37 -7.56
N PRO A 174 -8.87 13.91 -8.62
CA PRO A 174 -10.03 14.80 -8.52
C PRO A 174 -11.36 14.04 -8.40
N VAL A 175 -11.29 12.72 -8.23
CA VAL A 175 -12.44 11.83 -8.11
C VAL A 175 -12.18 10.79 -7.04
N ILE A 176 -13.24 10.28 -6.42
CA ILE A 176 -13.14 9.13 -5.52
C ILE A 176 -13.24 7.85 -6.36
N PRO A 177 -12.19 7.00 -6.41
CA PRO A 177 -12.24 5.75 -7.17
C PRO A 177 -13.34 4.81 -6.69
N ARG A 178 -13.90 4.02 -7.62
CA ARG A 178 -14.98 3.08 -7.33
C ARG A 178 -14.67 2.14 -6.15
N ASP A 179 -13.45 1.62 -6.09
CA ASP A 179 -13.00 0.72 -5.01
C ASP A 179 -13.03 1.38 -3.61
N VAL A 180 -12.73 2.69 -3.56
CA VAL A 180 -12.82 3.50 -2.33
C VAL A 180 -14.28 3.78 -1.99
N MET A 181 -15.09 4.19 -2.98
CA MET A 181 -16.53 4.43 -2.80
C MET A 181 -17.28 3.18 -2.33
N THR A 182 -16.95 2.00 -2.83
CA THR A 182 -17.58 0.74 -2.40
C THR A 182 -17.32 0.47 -0.93
N ARG A 183 -16.07 0.60 -0.46
CA ARG A 183 -15.73 0.44 0.98
C ARG A 183 -16.48 1.43 1.84
N LEU A 184 -16.54 2.68 1.39
CA LEU A 184 -17.21 3.75 2.09
C LEU A 184 -18.71 3.48 2.25
N ASN A 185 -19.38 3.08 1.17
CA ASN A 185 -20.80 2.76 1.20
C ASN A 185 -21.11 1.58 2.13
N GLU A 186 -20.31 0.51 2.11
CA GLU A 186 -20.50 -0.62 3.02
C GLU A 186 -20.20 -0.26 4.47
N ALA A 187 -19.20 0.59 4.71
CA ALA A 187 -18.88 1.11 6.04
C ALA A 187 -20.02 1.95 6.61
N ILE A 188 -20.61 2.84 5.80
CA ILE A 188 -21.79 3.64 6.17
C ILE A 188 -22.96 2.72 6.52
N ARG A 189 -23.28 1.75 5.65
CA ARG A 189 -24.37 0.78 5.90
C ARG A 189 -24.17 0.02 7.22
N TYR A 190 -22.96 -0.50 7.43
CA TYR A 190 -22.64 -1.21 8.66
C TYR A 190 -22.83 -0.32 9.90
N HIS A 191 -22.38 0.94 9.83
CA HIS A 191 -22.52 1.88 10.92
C HIS A 191 -23.97 2.26 11.20
N GLU A 192 -24.81 2.42 10.18
CA GLU A 192 -26.26 2.66 10.36
C GLU A 192 -26.94 1.49 11.08
N GLU A 193 -26.58 0.25 10.73
CA GLU A 193 -27.16 -0.97 11.29
C GLU A 193 -26.63 -1.28 12.71
N HIS A 194 -25.34 -1.07 12.98
CA HIS A 194 -24.66 -1.57 14.18
C HIS A 194 -24.10 -0.48 15.10
N ARG A 195 -24.12 0.79 14.67
CA ARG A 195 -23.54 1.94 15.39
C ARG A 195 -22.06 1.74 15.76
N GLY A 196 -21.25 1.37 14.77
CA GLY A 196 -19.81 1.14 14.94
C GLY A 196 -19.04 1.11 13.63
N CYS A 197 -17.73 0.89 13.72
CA CYS A 197 -16.82 0.83 12.58
C CYS A 197 -16.55 -0.64 12.18
N VAL A 198 -16.91 -1.02 10.94
CA VAL A 198 -16.71 -2.40 10.43
C VAL A 198 -15.23 -2.80 10.44
N PHE A 199 -14.35 -1.86 10.15
CA PHE A 199 -12.91 -2.07 10.13
C PHE A 199 -12.36 -2.35 11.54
N CYS A 200 -12.79 -1.56 12.54
CA CYS A 200 -12.47 -1.82 13.95
C CYS A 200 -12.98 -3.18 14.39
N LYS A 201 -14.18 -3.59 13.95
CA LYS A 201 -14.73 -4.91 14.26
C LYS A 201 -13.85 -6.03 13.69
N VAL A 202 -13.37 -5.90 12.45
CA VAL A 202 -12.43 -6.87 11.86
C VAL A 202 -11.14 -6.93 12.67
N MET A 203 -10.50 -5.79 12.90
CA MET A 203 -9.23 -5.71 13.63
C MET A 203 -9.35 -6.30 15.04
N ASN A 204 -10.38 -5.92 15.81
CA ASN A 204 -10.60 -6.42 17.16
C ASN A 204 -10.84 -7.93 17.18
N ASN A 205 -11.57 -8.46 16.20
CA ASN A 205 -11.78 -9.90 16.08
C ASN A 205 -10.48 -10.65 15.77
N GLU A 206 -9.61 -10.08 14.93
CA GLU A 206 -8.30 -10.69 14.64
C GLU A 206 -7.38 -10.67 15.87
N LEU A 207 -7.44 -9.60 16.69
CA LEU A 207 -6.73 -9.53 17.98
C LEU A 207 -7.30 -10.50 19.02
N GLU A 208 -8.62 -10.70 19.06
CA GLU A 208 -9.26 -11.63 20.00
C GLU A 208 -8.96 -13.10 19.68
N VAL A 209 -8.95 -13.44 18.38
CA VAL A 209 -8.65 -14.81 17.93
C VAL A 209 -7.15 -15.09 17.93
N ASP A 210 -6.31 -14.08 17.64
CA ASP A 210 -4.83 -14.12 17.64
C ASP A 210 -4.17 -15.14 16.68
N GLU A 211 -4.95 -15.99 15.99
CA GLU A 211 -4.40 -16.99 15.07
C GLU A 211 -3.72 -16.37 13.83
N ARG A 212 -4.18 -15.19 13.39
CA ARG A 212 -3.75 -14.55 12.13
C ARG A 212 -2.90 -13.30 12.31
N VAL A 213 -2.60 -12.91 13.55
CA VAL A 213 -1.71 -11.79 13.87
C VAL A 213 -0.28 -12.14 13.47
N VAL A 214 0.38 -11.30 12.69
CA VAL A 214 1.77 -11.49 12.23
C VAL A 214 2.74 -10.73 13.13
N MET A 215 2.39 -9.49 13.48
CA MET A 215 3.20 -8.62 14.33
C MET A 215 2.30 -7.60 15.00
N GLU A 216 2.62 -7.25 16.24
CA GLU A 216 1.87 -6.27 17.02
C GLU A 216 2.85 -5.35 17.75
N THR A 217 2.54 -4.06 17.78
CA THR A 217 3.24 -3.02 18.54
C THR A 217 2.22 -2.27 19.40
N PRO A 218 2.60 -1.34 20.28
CA PRO A 218 1.62 -0.64 21.12
C PRO A 218 0.48 0.04 20.32
N GLY A 219 0.80 0.70 19.21
CA GLY A 219 -0.13 1.46 18.39
C GLY A 219 -0.67 0.73 17.17
N PHE A 220 -0.03 -0.35 16.70
CA PHE A 220 -0.39 -1.01 15.45
C PHE A 220 -0.44 -2.54 15.53
N VAL A 221 -1.17 -3.14 14.59
CA VAL A 221 -1.20 -4.59 14.37
C VAL A 221 -1.11 -4.90 12.87
N SER A 222 -0.33 -5.92 12.54
CA SER A 222 -0.29 -6.52 11.22
C SER A 222 -0.82 -7.95 11.28
N PHE A 223 -1.69 -8.32 10.35
CA PHE A 223 -2.32 -9.64 10.31
C PHE A 223 -2.68 -10.05 8.87
N VAL A 224 -2.86 -11.36 8.66
CA VAL A 224 -3.44 -11.90 7.41
C VAL A 224 -4.96 -11.95 7.59
N PRO A 225 -5.78 -11.27 6.79
CA PRO A 225 -7.22 -11.25 7.02
C PRO A 225 -7.84 -12.63 6.79
N TYR A 226 -8.85 -12.98 7.59
CA TYR A 226 -9.61 -14.25 7.47
C TYR A 226 -10.02 -14.62 6.02
N ALA A 227 -10.41 -13.61 5.23
CA ALA A 227 -10.75 -13.73 3.81
C ALA A 227 -9.70 -13.06 2.89
N ALA A 228 -8.42 -13.38 3.11
CA ALA A 228 -7.30 -12.90 2.28
C ALA A 228 -7.48 -13.26 0.80
N ALA A 229 -7.44 -12.25 -0.07
CA ALA A 229 -7.66 -12.39 -1.51
C ALA A 229 -6.50 -13.11 -2.24
N SER A 230 -5.32 -13.19 -1.61
CA SER A 230 -4.15 -13.86 -2.19
C SER A 230 -3.22 -14.36 -1.08
N PRO A 231 -2.28 -15.27 -1.40
CA PRO A 231 -1.35 -15.80 -0.40
C PRO A 231 -0.52 -14.70 0.26
N PHE A 232 -0.40 -14.79 1.59
CA PHE A 232 0.33 -13.82 2.41
C PHE A 232 -0.15 -12.36 2.23
N HIS A 233 -1.38 -12.14 1.77
CA HIS A 233 -2.00 -10.81 1.79
C HIS A 233 -2.12 -10.38 3.25
N MET A 234 -1.54 -9.23 3.60
CA MET A 234 -1.54 -8.70 4.95
C MET A 234 -2.17 -7.32 4.99
N TRP A 235 -2.76 -6.97 6.14
CA TRP A 235 -3.10 -5.61 6.50
C TRP A 235 -2.24 -5.12 7.67
N VAL A 236 -2.05 -3.81 7.76
CA VAL A 236 -1.48 -3.11 8.92
C VAL A 236 -2.48 -2.04 9.34
N TYR A 237 -2.95 -2.11 10.58
CA TYR A 237 -3.98 -1.24 11.16
C TYR A 237 -3.44 -0.48 12.36
N PRO A 238 -3.81 0.80 12.57
CA PRO A 238 -3.71 1.40 13.89
C PRO A 238 -4.77 0.78 14.80
N LYS A 239 -4.41 0.53 16.06
CA LYS A 239 -5.35 -0.01 17.07
C LYS A 239 -6.36 1.03 17.51
N LYS A 240 -5.97 2.31 17.48
CA LYS A 240 -6.88 3.43 17.72
C LYS A 240 -7.62 3.74 16.43
N HIS A 241 -8.94 3.86 16.53
CA HIS A 241 -9.77 4.29 15.40
C HIS A 241 -9.28 5.63 14.84
N SER A 242 -8.93 5.63 13.55
CA SER A 242 -8.67 6.82 12.76
C SER A 242 -9.06 6.58 11.31
N SER A 243 -9.84 7.48 10.73
CA SER A 243 -10.24 7.41 9.31
C SER A 243 -9.16 7.90 8.36
N ASP A 244 -8.19 8.68 8.84
CA ASP A 244 -7.28 9.48 8.02
C ASP A 244 -5.83 9.18 8.35
N PHE A 245 -5.11 8.62 7.37
CA PHE A 245 -3.69 8.26 7.51
C PHE A 245 -2.83 9.44 7.95
N TRP A 246 -3.11 10.66 7.46
CA TRP A 246 -2.26 11.81 7.72
C TRP A 246 -2.45 12.43 9.12
N THR A 247 -3.36 11.89 9.93
CA THR A 247 -3.60 12.36 11.30
C THR A 247 -2.69 11.69 12.33
N ILE A 248 -1.86 10.73 11.92
CA ILE A 248 -0.95 10.01 12.80
C ILE A 248 0.08 10.96 13.46
N SER A 249 0.29 10.80 14.77
CA SER A 249 1.29 11.56 15.54
C SER A 249 2.72 11.14 15.18
N ASP A 250 3.72 11.88 15.65
CA ASP A 250 5.13 11.52 15.43
C ASP A 250 5.48 10.19 16.10
N GLU A 251 4.92 9.92 17.28
CA GLU A 251 5.06 8.63 17.97
C GLU A 251 4.40 7.49 17.17
N GLU A 252 3.22 7.74 16.60
CA GLU A 252 2.53 6.76 15.74
C GLU A 252 3.28 6.55 14.42
N VAL A 253 3.96 7.56 13.88
CA VAL A 253 4.84 7.42 12.71
C VAL A 253 6.01 6.48 13.01
N ALA A 254 6.68 6.64 14.16
CA ALA A 254 7.76 5.77 14.59
C ALA A 254 7.29 4.33 14.83
N ASP A 255 6.15 4.15 15.50
CA ASP A 255 5.59 2.82 15.76
C ASP A 255 5.10 2.13 14.47
N LEU A 256 4.49 2.89 13.56
CA LEU A 256 4.11 2.40 12.23
C LEU A 256 5.33 1.95 11.43
N ALA A 257 6.43 2.70 11.48
CA ALA A 257 7.67 2.32 10.81
C ALA A 257 8.21 1.00 11.35
N HIS A 258 8.14 0.78 12.66
CA HIS A 258 8.57 -0.46 13.30
C HIS A 258 7.75 -1.67 12.83
N VAL A 259 6.42 -1.60 12.91
CA VAL A 259 5.55 -2.70 12.48
C VAL A 259 5.63 -2.94 10.97
N LEU A 260 5.65 -1.87 10.16
CA LEU A 260 5.69 -1.98 8.70
C LEU A 260 6.99 -2.63 8.24
N ARG A 261 8.13 -2.17 8.78
CA ARG A 261 9.45 -2.76 8.52
C ARG A 261 9.46 -4.23 8.96
N GLY A 262 9.00 -4.54 10.16
CA GLY A 262 9.01 -5.90 10.69
C GLY A 262 8.16 -6.86 9.86
N THR A 263 6.96 -6.45 9.46
CA THR A 263 6.09 -7.21 8.55
C THR A 263 6.77 -7.44 7.19
N LEU A 264 7.33 -6.40 6.58
CA LEU A 264 8.03 -6.52 5.29
C LEU A 264 9.32 -7.35 5.42
N ARG A 265 10.03 -7.29 6.55
CA ARG A 265 11.23 -8.11 6.82
C ARG A 265 10.88 -9.58 6.95
N LYS A 266 9.77 -9.92 7.62
CA LYS A 266 9.27 -11.30 7.69
C LYS A 266 8.93 -11.83 6.30
N LEU A 267 8.28 -11.01 5.47
CA LEU A 267 8.00 -11.35 4.07
C LEU A 267 9.29 -11.54 3.26
N TYR A 268 10.25 -10.64 3.42
CA TYR A 268 11.55 -10.66 2.74
C TYR A 268 12.35 -11.93 3.07
N ILE A 269 12.50 -12.29 4.34
CA ILE A 269 13.25 -13.48 4.76
C ILE A 269 12.46 -14.76 4.44
N GLY A 270 11.18 -14.80 4.82
CA GLY A 270 10.37 -16.01 4.70
C GLY A 270 10.13 -16.42 3.25
N LEU A 271 9.88 -15.45 2.37
CA LEU A 271 9.49 -15.73 0.99
C LEU A 271 10.57 -15.30 -0.03
N ASN A 272 11.79 -15.05 0.44
CA ASN A 272 12.95 -14.69 -0.37
C ASN A 272 12.69 -13.47 -1.28
N ASP A 273 12.40 -12.32 -0.65
CA ASP A 273 12.16 -11.01 -1.29
C ASP A 273 11.11 -11.06 -2.42
N PRO A 274 9.86 -11.47 -2.15
CA PRO A 274 8.86 -11.59 -3.19
C PRO A 274 8.43 -10.21 -3.69
N ASP A 275 8.06 -10.12 -4.98
CA ASP A 275 7.40 -8.94 -5.52
C ASP A 275 6.09 -8.66 -4.76
N TYR A 276 5.79 -7.40 -4.44
CA TYR A 276 4.56 -7.02 -3.75
C TYR A 276 4.09 -5.62 -4.12
N ASN A 277 2.78 -5.39 -3.97
CA ASN A 277 2.23 -4.04 -3.91
C ASN A 277 1.89 -3.72 -2.45
N PHE A 278 2.16 -2.51 -1.98
CA PHE A 278 1.49 -2.00 -0.79
C PHE A 278 0.77 -0.70 -1.08
N ILE A 279 -0.38 -0.50 -0.46
CA ILE A 279 -1.25 0.66 -0.69
C ILE A 279 -1.73 1.18 0.66
N VAL A 280 -1.58 2.48 0.91
CA VAL A 280 -2.20 3.17 2.03
C VAL A 280 -3.65 3.49 1.64
N ARG A 281 -4.60 2.99 2.40
CA ARG A 281 -6.04 3.21 2.19
C ARG A 281 -6.55 4.12 3.30
N SER A 282 -6.80 5.37 2.95
CA SER A 282 -7.31 6.41 3.83
C SER A 282 -8.70 6.87 3.41
N ALA A 283 -9.43 7.53 4.29
CA ALA A 283 -10.70 8.17 3.92
C ALA A 283 -10.47 9.25 2.84
N PRO A 284 -11.38 9.33 1.84
CA PRO A 284 -11.35 10.41 0.86
C PRO A 284 -11.77 11.75 1.47
N ARG A 285 -11.57 12.85 0.73
CA ARG A 285 -11.96 14.20 1.14
C ARG A 285 -13.43 14.24 1.58
N GLY A 286 -13.71 14.97 2.65
CA GLY A 286 -15.05 15.09 3.22
C GLY A 286 -15.50 13.93 4.13
N TYR A 287 -14.74 12.83 4.19
CA TYR A 287 -15.03 11.68 5.06
C TYR A 287 -14.02 11.49 6.19
N GLY A 288 -13.19 12.50 6.42
CA GLY A 288 -12.24 12.51 7.54
C GLY A 288 -12.93 12.65 8.89
N ASN A 289 -12.25 12.19 9.94
CA ASN A 289 -12.77 11.98 11.30
C ASN A 289 -14.11 11.20 11.35
N SER A 290 -14.36 10.32 10.38
CA SER A 290 -15.60 9.54 10.35
C SER A 290 -15.56 8.41 11.39
N GLU A 291 -16.69 8.13 12.02
CA GLU A 291 -16.82 7.03 13.01
C GLU A 291 -16.96 5.64 12.36
N PHE A 292 -17.04 5.59 11.04
CA PHE A 292 -17.35 4.38 10.28
C PHE A 292 -16.22 3.91 9.36
N PHE A 293 -15.27 4.79 9.01
CA PHE A 293 -14.11 4.44 8.19
C PHE A 293 -12.84 4.39 9.04
N HIS A 294 -11.93 3.48 8.70
CA HIS A 294 -10.66 3.31 9.39
C HIS A 294 -9.57 3.10 8.34
N TRP A 295 -8.52 3.91 8.36
CA TRP A 295 -7.41 3.75 7.44
C TRP A 295 -6.59 2.50 7.76
N TYR A 296 -5.97 1.91 6.73
CA TYR A 296 -5.04 0.80 6.88
C TYR A 296 -4.08 0.73 5.71
N ILE A 297 -2.99 -0.01 5.88
CA ILE A 297 -2.10 -0.38 4.76
C ILE A 297 -2.43 -1.81 4.35
N THR A 298 -2.59 -2.04 3.06
CA THR A 298 -2.67 -3.40 2.49
C THR A 298 -1.36 -3.74 1.82
N ILE A 299 -0.84 -4.95 2.06
CA ILE A 299 0.35 -5.52 1.42
C ILE A 299 -0.09 -6.77 0.66
N VAL A 300 0.18 -6.82 -0.64
CA VAL A 300 -0.28 -7.86 -1.56
C VAL A 300 0.92 -8.49 -2.27
N PRO A 301 1.48 -9.59 -1.74
CA PRO A 301 2.53 -10.35 -2.40
C PRO A 301 2.05 -10.96 -3.74
N ARG A 302 2.87 -10.85 -4.79
CA ARG A 302 2.55 -11.26 -6.16
C ARG A 302 3.04 -12.69 -6.42
N LEU A 303 2.53 -13.62 -5.62
CA LEU A 303 2.88 -15.04 -5.66
C LEU A 303 2.03 -15.84 -6.65
N THR A 304 0.83 -15.34 -6.97
CA THR A 304 -0.08 -15.92 -7.96
C THR A 304 -0.42 -14.90 -9.04
N ARG A 305 -0.92 -15.39 -10.18
CA ARG A 305 -1.41 -14.54 -11.27
C ARG A 305 -2.92 -14.49 -11.23
N THR A 306 -3.47 -13.29 -11.28
CA THR A 306 -4.89 -13.04 -11.57
C THR A 306 -5.21 -13.53 -12.99
N ALA A 307 -6.28 -14.29 -13.17
CA ALA A 307 -6.68 -14.85 -14.45
C ALA A 307 -8.16 -14.55 -14.74
N GLY A 308 -8.72 -15.21 -15.75
CA GLY A 308 -10.08 -14.93 -16.24
C GLY A 308 -11.18 -15.10 -15.21
N PHE A 309 -11.00 -15.96 -14.20
CA PHE A 309 -12.00 -16.10 -13.12
C PHE A 309 -12.06 -14.84 -12.27
N GLU A 310 -10.90 -14.37 -11.80
CA GLU A 310 -10.80 -13.18 -10.96
C GLU A 310 -11.20 -11.92 -11.75
N LEU A 311 -10.77 -11.81 -13.01
CA LEU A 311 -11.15 -10.69 -13.88
C LEU A 311 -12.63 -10.70 -14.25
N GLY A 312 -13.24 -11.88 -14.42
CA GLY A 312 -14.63 -12.02 -14.83
C GLY A 312 -15.64 -11.85 -13.70
N THR A 313 -15.26 -12.17 -12.46
CA THR A 313 -16.18 -12.19 -11.31
C THR A 313 -15.87 -11.14 -10.24
N GLY A 314 -14.63 -10.63 -10.20
CA GLY A 314 -14.13 -9.85 -9.06
C GLY A 314 -13.88 -10.68 -7.80
N MET A 315 -14.13 -11.99 -7.82
CA MET A 315 -13.84 -12.91 -6.72
C MET A 315 -12.43 -13.46 -6.86
N PHE A 316 -11.78 -13.73 -5.72
CA PHE A 316 -10.42 -14.25 -5.71
C PHE A 316 -10.37 -15.72 -5.33
N ILE A 317 -9.39 -16.44 -5.89
CA ILE A 317 -9.02 -17.79 -5.45
C ILE A 317 -7.69 -17.71 -4.72
N ASN A 318 -7.71 -17.97 -3.42
CA ASN A 318 -6.51 -18.06 -2.61
C ASN A 318 -6.10 -19.53 -2.42
N PRO A 319 -4.94 -19.97 -2.96
CA PRO A 319 -4.46 -21.33 -2.77
C PRO A 319 -3.82 -21.58 -1.40
N SER A 320 -3.59 -20.57 -0.56
CA SER A 320 -3.09 -20.74 0.80
C SER A 320 -4.19 -20.57 1.85
N ILE A 321 -3.94 -21.13 3.03
CA ILE A 321 -4.81 -20.96 4.20
C ILE A 321 -4.30 -19.73 4.98
N PRO A 322 -5.13 -18.69 5.17
CA PRO A 322 -4.71 -17.46 5.88
C PRO A 322 -4.07 -17.70 7.25
N GLU A 323 -4.58 -18.67 8.01
CA GLU A 323 -4.03 -19.05 9.31
C GLU A 323 -2.59 -19.60 9.20
N GLN A 324 -2.32 -20.41 8.17
CA GLN A 324 -0.99 -21.00 7.94
C GLN A 324 0.00 -19.96 7.42
N ASP A 325 -0.45 -19.03 6.59
CA ASP A 325 0.39 -17.91 6.12
C ASP A 325 0.85 -17.05 7.30
N ALA A 326 -0.06 -16.72 8.22
CA ALA A 326 0.26 -15.96 9.41
C ALA A 326 1.18 -16.73 10.36
N GLU A 327 0.90 -18.01 10.62
CA GLU A 327 1.75 -18.88 11.41
C GLU A 327 3.18 -18.96 10.84
N TYR A 328 3.29 -19.15 9.53
CA TYR A 328 4.58 -19.18 8.84
C TYR A 328 5.34 -17.87 9.04
N LEU A 329 4.72 -16.71 8.77
CA LEU A 329 5.37 -15.41 8.95
C LEU A 329 5.76 -15.13 10.40
N ARG A 330 4.95 -15.56 11.39
CA ARG A 330 5.33 -15.48 12.81
C ARG A 330 6.61 -16.27 13.09
N SER A 331 6.77 -17.46 12.49
CA SER A 331 7.94 -18.32 12.68
C SER A 331 9.24 -17.75 12.10
N VAL A 332 9.15 -16.82 11.14
CA VAL A 332 10.31 -16.15 10.53
C VAL A 332 10.97 -15.21 11.55
N LYS A 333 12.26 -15.44 11.84
CA LYS A 333 13.07 -14.61 12.74
C LYS A 333 13.62 -13.40 11.98
N ILE A 334 13.52 -12.20 12.57
CA ILE A 334 13.93 -10.92 11.97
C ILE A 334 14.93 -10.15 12.82
#